data_AF-A0A8R2NU97-F1
#
_entry.id   AF-A0A8R2NU97-F1
#
_cell.length_a   1.000
_cell.length_b   1.000
_cell.length_c   1.000
_cell.angle_alpha   90.00
_cell.angle_beta   90.00
_cell.angle_gamma   90.00
#
_symmetry.space_group_name_H-M   'P 1'
#
loop_
_entity.id
_entity.type
_entity.pdbx_description
1 polymer ?
#
loop_
_entity_poly.entity_id
_entity_poly.type
_entity_poly.pdbx_seq_one_letter_code
_entity_poly.pdbx_strand_id
1 'polypeptide(L)'
;MLEYASVLWDPFVVIDSCHLERVQRRFLSSAAYMLKIVHPPHDYTPVLRALGLTSLADRRVKANLAFIKKLIDGSLNAPSLLVQVNFKVPHRATRSRVPFAVPLHCTNYGKNKPIDRMMRLANEDPSFLSLP
;
A
#
# COMPACT_ATOMS: atom_id res chain seq x y z
N MET A 1 7.13 14.38 -4.21
CA MET A 1 5.78 14.99 -4.26
C MET A 1 4.64 13.96 -4.42
N LEU A 2 4.80 12.87 -5.19
CA LEU A 2 3.75 11.84 -5.37
C LEU A 2 3.47 10.92 -4.15
N GLU A 3 4.36 10.92 -3.15
CA GLU A 3 4.21 10.09 -1.95
C GLU A 3 3.49 10.84 -0.81
N TYR A 4 3.41 12.16 -0.91
CA TYR A 4 2.74 12.98 0.08
C TYR A 4 1.25 12.68 0.10
N ALA A 5 0.70 12.44 1.29
CA ALA A 5 -0.70 12.07 1.49
C ALA A 5 -1.17 10.88 0.64
N SER A 6 -0.26 10.04 0.14
CA SER A 6 -0.59 8.85 -0.66
C SER A 6 -1.52 7.89 0.08
N VAL A 7 -1.46 7.84 1.42
CA VAL A 7 -2.40 7.07 2.26
C VAL A 7 -3.82 7.64 2.21
N LEU A 8 -3.99 8.96 2.08
CA LEU A 8 -5.30 9.60 1.97
C LEU A 8 -5.87 9.50 0.55
N TRP A 9 -5.02 9.73 -0.45
CA TRP A 9 -5.41 9.80 -1.87
C TRP A 9 -5.26 8.49 -2.63
N ASP A 10 -4.95 7.38 -1.96
CA ASP A 10 -4.81 6.09 -2.65
C ASP A 10 -6.18 5.68 -3.25
N PRO A 11 -6.26 5.52 -4.59
CA PRO A 11 -7.54 5.44 -5.26
C PRO A 11 -8.34 4.20 -4.90
N PHE A 12 -9.66 4.38 -4.83
CA PHE A 12 -10.58 3.32 -4.45
C PHE A 12 -11.03 2.46 -5.62
N VAL A 13 -10.89 2.96 -6.85
CA VAL A 13 -11.29 2.30 -8.09
C VAL A 13 -10.07 1.92 -8.90
N VAL A 14 -10.10 0.74 -9.51
CA VAL A 14 -9.02 0.22 -10.37
C VAL A 14 -8.67 1.20 -11.49
N ILE A 15 -9.66 1.87 -12.07
CA ILE A 15 -9.49 2.86 -13.14
C ILE A 15 -8.59 4.02 -12.69
N ASP A 16 -8.86 4.59 -11.52
CA ASP A 16 -8.07 5.72 -10.99
C ASP A 16 -6.66 5.28 -10.62
N SER A 17 -6.51 4.07 -10.07
CA SER A 17 -5.20 3.46 -9.85
C SER A 17 -4.42 3.29 -11.15
N CYS A 18 -5.08 2.85 -12.24
CA CYS A 18 -4.48 2.79 -13.57
C CYS A 18 -4.09 4.17 -14.11
N HIS A 19 -4.88 5.21 -13.84
CA HIS A 19 -4.54 6.59 -14.23
C HIS A 19 -3.27 7.08 -13.54
N LEU A 20 -3.11 6.82 -12.24
CA LEU A 20 -1.86 7.13 -11.54
C LEU A 20 -0.69 6.35 -12.14
N GLU A 21 -0.89 5.08 -12.45
CA GLU A 21 0.17 4.23 -13.01
C GLU A 21 0.59 4.66 -14.41
N ARG A 22 -0.32 5.25 -15.20
CA ARG A 22 0.01 5.86 -16.49
C ARG A 22 1.02 7.00 -16.36
N VAL A 23 1.00 7.77 -15.26
CA VAL A 23 1.99 8.81 -15.01
C VAL A 23 3.38 8.21 -14.90
N GLN A 24 3.53 7.14 -14.10
CA GLN A 24 4.81 6.43 -13.99
C GLN A 24 5.22 5.79 -15.32
N ARG A 25 4.29 5.14 -16.03
CA ARG A 25 4.58 4.51 -17.33
C ARG A 25 5.06 5.52 -18.37
N ARG A 26 4.49 6.72 -18.39
CA ARG A 26 4.95 7.81 -19.28
C ARG A 26 6.39 8.21 -18.98
N PHE A 27 6.73 8.35 -17.70
CA PHE A 27 8.11 8.60 -17.30
C PHE A 27 9.06 7.45 -17.70
N LEU A 28 8.66 6.20 -17.45
CA LEU A 28 9.46 5.02 -17.82
C LEU A 28 9.66 4.90 -19.32
N SER A 29 8.64 5.23 -20.13
CA SER A 29 8.77 5.26 -21.59
C SER A 29 9.81 6.28 -22.05
N SER A 30 9.81 7.49 -21.47
CA SER A 30 10.83 8.50 -21.77
C SER A 30 12.22 8.06 -21.32
N ALA A 31 12.34 7.48 -20.12
CA ALA A 31 13.60 7.01 -19.59
C ALA A 31 14.17 5.82 -20.40
N ALA A 32 13.32 4.90 -20.83
CA ALA A 32 13.71 3.76 -21.67
C ALA A 32 14.30 4.24 -23.00
N TYR A 33 13.67 5.25 -23.61
CA TYR A 33 14.16 5.86 -24.85
C TYR A 33 15.52 6.56 -24.63
N MET A 34 15.66 7.36 -23.58
CA MET A 34 16.91 8.07 -23.26
C MET A 34 18.07 7.13 -22.93
N LEU A 35 17.79 6.04 -22.20
CA LEU A 35 18.79 5.08 -21.72
C LEU A 35 18.98 3.89 -22.66
N LYS A 36 18.26 3.85 -23.79
CA LYS A 36 18.28 2.75 -24.77
C LYS A 36 18.02 1.37 -24.16
N ILE A 37 17.11 1.31 -23.19
CA ILE A 37 16.73 0.05 -22.53
C ILE A 37 15.68 -0.64 -23.40
N VAL A 38 16.00 -1.85 -23.86
CA VAL A 38 15.04 -2.68 -24.59
C VAL A 38 14.01 -3.23 -23.60
N HIS A 39 12.74 -3.04 -23.90
CA HIS A 39 11.64 -3.62 -23.13
C HIS A 39 10.47 -4.02 -24.04
N PRO A 40 9.66 -5.02 -23.66
CA PRO A 40 8.48 -5.40 -24.42
C PRO A 40 7.41 -4.30 -24.42
N PRO A 41 6.48 -4.30 -25.40
CA PRO A 41 5.33 -3.40 -25.38
C PRO A 41 4.54 -3.57 -24.08
N HIS A 42 4.24 -2.45 -23.43
CA HIS A 42 3.48 -2.38 -22.16
C HIS A 42 4.11 -3.05 -20.93
N ASP A 43 5.26 -3.71 -21.05
CA ASP A 43 6.03 -4.22 -19.93
C ASP A 43 7.24 -3.30 -19.65
N TYR A 44 7.13 -2.53 -18.58
CA TYR A 44 8.17 -1.61 -18.11
C TYR A 44 8.96 -2.16 -16.91
N THR A 45 8.77 -3.44 -16.55
CA THR A 45 9.54 -4.07 -15.47
C THR A 45 11.06 -4.04 -15.69
N PRO A 46 11.61 -4.17 -16.92
CA PRO A 46 13.06 -4.06 -17.13
C PRO A 46 13.58 -2.65 -16.84
N VAL A 47 12.80 -1.64 -17.22
CA VAL A 47 13.14 -0.22 -17.03
C VAL A 47 13.06 0.15 -15.54
N LEU A 48 12.04 -0.33 -14.83
CA LEU A 48 11.93 -0.19 -13.38
C LEU A 48 13.15 -0.75 -12.67
N ARG A 49 13.55 -1.98 -13.03
CA ARG A 49 14.73 -2.65 -12.45
C ARG A 49 16.02 -1.90 -12.74
N ALA A 50 16.22 -1.46 -13.98
CA ALA A 50 17.40 -0.70 -14.38
C ALA A 50 17.53 0.63 -13.64
N LEU A 51 16.40 1.26 -13.29
CA LEU A 51 16.36 2.50 -12.52
C LEU A 51 16.31 2.30 -10.99
N GLY A 52 16.22 1.06 -10.51
CA GLY A 52 16.03 0.77 -9.08
C GLY A 52 14.68 1.25 -8.53
N LEU A 53 13.67 1.42 -9.39
CA LEU A 53 12.34 1.91 -9.03
C LEU A 53 11.35 0.75 -8.81
N THR A 54 10.39 0.96 -7.92
CA THR A 54 9.22 0.09 -7.77
C THR A 54 7.97 0.76 -8.34
N SER A 55 6.89 0.00 -8.57
CA SER A 55 5.63 0.58 -9.04
C SER A 55 5.08 1.61 -8.03
N LEU A 56 4.24 2.55 -8.49
CA LEU A 56 3.56 3.47 -7.59
C LEU A 56 2.58 2.68 -6.69
N ALA A 57 1.92 1.65 -7.22
CA ALA A 57 1.07 0.75 -6.45
C ALA A 57 1.83 0.12 -5.26
N ASP A 58 3.00 -0.47 -5.49
CA ASP A 58 3.81 -1.07 -4.42
C ASP A 58 4.24 -0.02 -3.39
N ARG A 59 4.57 1.19 -3.84
CA ARG A 59 4.92 2.30 -2.94
C ARG A 59 3.73 2.75 -2.11
N ARG A 60 2.52 2.79 -2.66
CA ARG A 60 1.29 3.09 -1.91
C ARG A 60 1.02 2.01 -0.86
N VAL A 61 1.20 0.73 -1.18
CA VAL A 61 1.07 -0.36 -0.19
C VAL A 61 2.09 -0.18 0.94
N LYS A 62 3.37 0.04 0.60
CA LYS A 62 4.42 0.31 1.60
C LYS A 62 4.11 1.53 2.47
N ALA A 63 3.58 2.60 1.89
CA ALA A 63 3.20 3.80 2.64
C ALA A 63 2.03 3.54 3.60
N ASN A 64 1.01 2.79 3.18
CA ASN A 64 -0.10 2.34 4.03
C ASN A 64 0.43 1.50 5.21
N LEU A 65 1.29 0.52 4.95
CA LEU A 65 1.88 -0.34 5.97
C LEU A 65 2.78 0.44 6.94
N ALA A 66 3.61 1.34 6.42
CA ALA A 66 4.47 2.20 7.24
C ALA A 66 3.64 3.14 8.12
N PHE A 67 2.53 3.69 7.61
CA PHE A 67 1.67 4.58 8.39
C PHE A 67 1.02 3.87 9.57
N ILE A 68 0.41 2.70 9.35
CA ILE A 68 -0.21 1.95 10.45
C ILE A 68 0.83 1.42 11.45
N LYS A 69 2.03 1.03 10.99
CA LYS A 69 3.14 0.67 11.89
C LYS A 69 3.53 1.85 12.78
N LYS A 70 3.68 3.04 12.20
CA LYS A 70 3.99 4.28 12.93
C LYS A 70 2.90 4.71 13.90
N LEU A 71 1.65 4.42 13.58
CA LEU A 71 0.51 4.67 14.46
C LEU A 71 0.53 3.74 15.69
N ILE A 72 0.99 2.50 15.52
CA ILE A 72 1.05 1.49 16.58
C ILE A 72 2.29 1.64 17.46
N ASP A 73 3.45 1.97 16.87
CA ASP A 73 4.71 2.15 17.60
C ASP A 73 4.79 3.50 18.35
N GLY A 74 3.79 4.38 18.17
CA GLY A 74 3.72 5.68 18.82
C GLY A 74 4.59 6.76 18.19
N SER A 75 5.31 6.48 17.10
CA SER A 75 6.04 7.51 16.35
C SER A 75 5.10 8.51 15.68
N LEU A 76 3.85 8.12 15.45
CA LEU A 76 2.76 9.01 15.05
C LEU A 76 1.74 9.15 16.19
N ASN A 77 1.79 10.30 16.86
CA ASN A 77 0.89 10.63 17.97
C ASN A 77 -0.50 11.08 17.47
N ALA A 78 -1.37 10.12 17.15
CA ALA A 78 -2.77 10.39 16.79
C ALA A 78 -3.73 9.40 17.50
N PRO A 79 -4.05 9.63 18.79
CA PRO A 79 -4.91 8.72 19.56
C PRO A 79 -6.30 8.54 18.93
N SER A 80 -6.84 9.60 18.33
CA SER A 80 -8.14 9.57 17.64
C SER A 80 -8.18 8.61 16.44
N LEU A 81 -7.03 8.39 15.77
CA LEU A 81 -6.90 7.41 14.71
C LEU A 81 -6.61 6.02 15.26
N LEU A 82 -5.78 5.93 16.31
CA LEU A 82 -5.44 4.65 16.94
C LEU A 82 -6.67 3.94 17.53
N VAL A 83 -7.62 4.69 18.09
CA VAL A 83 -8.90 4.16 18.60
C VAL A 83 -9.71 3.44 17.50
N GLN A 84 -9.50 3.75 16.22
CA GLN A 84 -10.19 3.10 15.11
C GLN A 84 -9.52 1.78 14.68
N VAL A 85 -8.32 1.48 15.19
CA VAL A 85 -7.57 0.27 14.85
C VAL A 85 -8.06 -0.88 15.72
N ASN A 86 -8.61 -1.92 15.07
CA ASN A 86 -9.17 -3.08 15.75
C ASN A 86 -8.13 -4.21 15.79
N PHE A 87 -7.50 -4.41 16.95
CA PHE A 87 -6.57 -5.52 17.15
C PHE A 87 -7.32 -6.85 17.31
N LYS A 88 -6.84 -7.88 16.61
CA LYS A 88 -7.34 -9.24 16.78
C LYS A 88 -6.45 -9.97 17.77
N VAL A 89 -6.92 -10.08 19.01
CA VAL A 89 -6.25 -10.82 20.08
C VAL A 89 -6.96 -12.16 20.28
N PRO A 90 -6.45 -13.27 19.72
CA PRO A 90 -7.11 -14.56 19.85
C PRO A 90 -6.90 -15.13 21.26
N HIS A 91 -7.98 -15.55 21.91
CA HIS A 91 -7.92 -16.23 23.21
C HIS A 91 -7.20 -17.60 23.13
N ARG A 92 -7.19 -18.23 21.96
CA ARG A 92 -6.51 -19.52 21.72
C ARG A 92 -5.57 -19.39 20.53
N ALA A 93 -4.41 -20.03 20.59
CA ALA A 93 -3.51 -20.09 19.46
C ALA A 93 -4.20 -20.79 18.27
N THR A 94 -4.46 -20.03 17.21
CA THR A 94 -4.99 -20.57 15.94
C THR A 94 -3.88 -20.56 14.89
N ARG A 95 -4.08 -21.30 13.79
CA ARG A 95 -3.17 -21.26 12.64
C ARG A 95 -3.15 -19.89 11.94
N SER A 96 -4.18 -19.07 12.15
CA SER A 96 -4.28 -17.72 11.61
C SER A 96 -3.52 -16.73 12.48
N ARG A 97 -2.52 -16.04 11.91
CA ARG A 97 -1.72 -15.01 12.57
C ARG A 97 -2.09 -13.57 12.19
N VAL A 98 -3.32 -13.35 11.71
CA VAL A 98 -3.74 -12.02 11.24
C VAL A 98 -3.81 -11.01 12.42
N PRO A 99 -3.10 -9.87 12.36
CA PRO A 99 -3.03 -8.88 13.45
C PRO A 99 -4.33 -8.14 13.73
N PHE A 100 -5.16 -7.89 12.71
CA PHE A 100 -6.28 -6.96 12.81
C PHE A 100 -7.63 -7.59 12.50
N ALA A 101 -8.68 -7.08 13.14
CA ALA A 101 -10.07 -7.40 12.86
C ALA A 101 -10.70 -6.31 11.97
N VAL A 102 -10.78 -6.58 10.67
CA VAL A 102 -11.33 -5.60 9.71
C VAL A 102 -12.87 -5.69 9.70
N PRO A 103 -13.60 -4.58 9.92
CA PRO A 103 -15.05 -4.56 9.81
C PRO A 103 -15.53 -4.97 8.41
N LEU A 104 -16.67 -5.64 8.34
CA LEU A 104 -17.32 -5.96 7.07
C LEU A 104 -18.09 -4.73 6.58
N HIS A 105 -18.02 -4.49 5.27
CA HIS A 105 -18.68 -3.36 4.63
C HIS A 105 -19.47 -3.83 3.41
N CYS A 106 -20.66 -3.26 3.23
CA CYS A 106 -21.52 -3.56 2.07
C CYS A 106 -21.18 -2.71 0.83
N THR A 107 -20.37 -1.66 0.97
CA THR A 107 -19.99 -0.76 -0.12
C THR A 107 -18.48 -0.73 -0.33
N ASN A 108 -18.05 -0.53 -1.57
CA ASN A 108 -16.63 -0.34 -1.91
C ASN A 108 -16.03 0.87 -1.18
N TYR A 109 -16.82 1.92 -0.98
CA TYR A 109 -16.41 3.09 -0.19
C TYR A 109 -16.08 2.72 1.25
N GLY A 110 -16.98 1.99 1.94
CA GLY A 110 -16.74 1.51 3.30
C GLY A 110 -15.52 0.59 3.37
N LYS A 111 -15.43 -0.35 2.42
CA LYS A 111 -14.34 -1.32 2.32
C LYS A 111 -12.96 -0.66 2.14
N ASN A 112 -12.90 0.53 1.53
CA ASN A 112 -11.67 1.23 1.22
C ASN A 112 -11.38 2.44 2.12
N LYS A 113 -12.08 2.55 3.26
CA LYS A 113 -11.71 3.51 4.30
C LYS A 113 -10.23 3.34 4.69
N PRO A 114 -9.46 4.42 4.90
CA PRO A 114 -8.01 4.33 5.07
C PRO A 114 -7.56 3.34 6.15
N ILE A 115 -8.15 3.41 7.35
CA ILE A 115 -7.81 2.52 8.48
C ILE A 115 -8.14 1.05 8.15
N ASP A 116 -9.33 0.78 7.64
CA ASP A 116 -9.76 -0.58 7.26
C ASP A 116 -8.92 -1.18 6.13
N ARG A 117 -8.54 -0.35 5.16
CA ARG A 117 -7.63 -0.74 4.07
C ARG A 117 -6.24 -1.07 4.63
N MET A 118 -5.68 -0.21 5.47
CA MET A 118 -4.36 -0.44 6.08
C MET A 118 -4.34 -1.73 6.92
N MET A 119 -5.37 -1.96 7.74
CA MET A 119 -5.52 -3.20 8.51
C MET A 119 -5.60 -4.43 7.60
N ARG A 120 -6.30 -4.33 6.45
CA ARG A 120 -6.38 -5.44 5.49
C ARG A 120 -5.04 -5.72 4.82
N LEU A 121 -4.34 -4.69 4.34
CA LEU A 121 -3.01 -4.83 3.74
C LEU A 121 -2.04 -5.47 4.73
N ALA A 122 -2.10 -5.07 6.01
CA ALA A 122 -1.27 -5.66 7.05
C ALA A 122 -1.63 -7.10 7.40
N ASN A 123 -2.90 -7.50 7.23
CA ASN A 123 -3.31 -8.90 7.37
C ASN A 123 -2.84 -9.78 6.21
N GLU A 124 -2.66 -9.19 5.02
CA GLU A 124 -2.15 -9.87 3.82
C GLU A 124 -0.61 -9.98 3.81
N ASP A 125 0.09 -9.13 4.59
CA ASP A 125 1.55 -9.14 4.72
C ASP A 125 2.00 -10.00 5.92
N PRO A 126 2.57 -11.21 5.68
CA PRO A 126 3.03 -12.09 6.76
C PRO A 126 4.20 -11.51 7.57
N SER A 127 4.93 -10.55 6.99
CA SER A 127 6.09 -9.91 7.60
C SER A 127 5.74 -8.65 8.41
N PHE A 128 4.47 -8.23 8.41
CA PHE A 128 4.06 -7.02 9.10
C PHE A 128 4.36 -7.06 10.61
N LEU A 129 4.14 -8.23 11.24
CA LEU A 129 4.40 -8.47 12.66
C LEU A 129 5.78 -9.06 12.95
N SER A 130 6.59 -9.42 11.93
CA SER A 130 7.97 -9.80 12.20
C SER A 130 8.72 -8.55 12.62
N LEU A 131 9.02 -8.45 13.92
CA LEU A 131 10.01 -7.51 14.44
C LEU A 131 11.37 -7.84 13.78
N PRO A 132 12.20 -6.82 13.49
CA PRO A 132 13.56 -7.03 13.02
C PRO A 132 14.40 -7.82 14.03
#